data_AF-A0A958F2U0-F1
#
_entry.id   AF-A0A958F2U0-F1
#
_cell.length_a   1.000
_cell.length_b   1.000
_cell.length_c   1.000
_cell.angle_alpha   90.00
_cell.angle_beta   90.00
_cell.angle_gamma   90.00
#
_symmetry.space_group_name_H-M   'P 1'
#
loop_
_entity.id
_entity.type
_entity.pdbx_description
1 polymer ?
#
loop_
_entity_poly.entity_id
_entity_poly.type
_entity_poly.pdbx_seq_one_letter_code
_entity_poly.pdbx_strand_id
1 'polypeptide(L)'
;VLNGTPLSGSIRLVVSADPQHTDIYDSTYFNAALEFTKTIALSPATVNSTTGYVDTPQQSQVFLSLTQDEFRIFKNTPVNVGFELRLDDTGETVALRASDFVTVSGLAQVKVVIKD
;
A
#
# COMPACT_ATOMS: atom_id res chain seq x y z
N VAL A 1 0.59 -7.77 3.23
CA VAL A 1 -0.79 -7.29 3.01
C VAL A 1 -1.72 -8.48 3.05
N LEU A 2 -2.87 -8.34 3.71
CA LEU A 2 -3.91 -9.35 3.77
C LEU A 2 -5.21 -8.74 3.22
N ASN A 3 -5.73 -9.27 2.11
CA ASN A 3 -6.99 -8.81 1.53
C ASN A 3 -8.11 -9.79 1.89
N GLY A 4 -9.00 -9.40 2.80
CA GLY A 4 -10.20 -10.17 3.13
C GLY A 4 -11.39 -9.89 2.20
N THR A 5 -11.22 -9.06 1.17
CA THR A 5 -12.29 -8.64 0.27
C THR A 5 -12.18 -9.34 -1.10
N PRO A 6 -13.29 -9.50 -1.83
CA PRO A 6 -13.27 -9.96 -3.22
C PRO A 6 -12.77 -8.90 -4.21
N LEU A 7 -12.35 -7.72 -3.73
CA LEU A 7 -11.99 -6.58 -4.57
C LEU A 7 -10.49 -6.58 -4.87
N SER A 8 -10.15 -6.32 -6.12
CA SER A 8 -8.79 -6.02 -6.55
C SER A 8 -8.51 -4.53 -6.43
N GLY A 9 -7.24 -4.15 -6.58
CA GLY A 9 -6.85 -2.75 -6.62
C GLY A 9 -5.36 -2.54 -6.41
N SER A 10 -5.05 -1.42 -5.79
CA SER A 10 -3.68 -1.08 -5.40
C SER A 10 -3.64 -0.32 -4.08
N ILE A 11 -2.51 -0.44 -3.40
CA ILE A 11 -2.17 0.36 -2.24
C ILE A 11 -1.00 1.25 -2.64
N ARG A 12 -1.21 2.56 -2.63
CA ARG A 12 -0.14 3.56 -2.79
C ARG A 12 0.43 3.85 -1.41
N LEU A 13 1.65 3.39 -1.16
CA LEU A 13 2.48 3.87 -0.06
C LEU A 13 3.01 5.25 -0.44
N VAL A 14 2.82 6.23 0.44
CA VAL A 14 3.42 7.56 0.33
C VAL A 14 4.36 7.75 1.51
N VAL A 15 5.60 8.15 1.25
CA VAL A 15 6.57 8.54 2.26
C VAL A 15 7.02 9.96 1.93
N SER A 16 6.85 10.86 2.89
CA SER A 16 7.14 12.28 2.72
C SER A 16 7.89 12.83 3.91
N ALA A 17 9.00 13.51 3.65
CA ALA A 17 9.67 14.37 4.62
C ALA A 17 9.46 15.86 4.30
N ASP A 18 8.53 16.18 3.39
CA ASP A 18 8.28 17.55 2.97
C ASP A 18 7.36 18.26 3.98
N PRO A 19 7.83 19.28 4.71
CA PRO A 19 6.99 20.01 5.65
C PRO A 19 5.91 20.85 4.96
N GLN A 20 6.00 21.07 3.64
CA GLN A 20 5.01 21.82 2.86
C GLN A 20 3.86 20.93 2.37
N HIS A 21 4.05 19.60 2.33
CA HIS A 21 2.98 18.69 1.93
C HIS A 21 2.06 18.41 3.13
N THR A 22 1.05 19.26 3.29
CA THR A 22 0.13 19.21 4.44
C THR A 22 -0.85 18.04 4.38
N ASP A 23 -1.29 17.65 3.18
CA ASP A 23 -2.10 16.46 2.92
C ASP A 23 -1.32 15.47 2.06
N ILE A 24 -0.70 14.47 2.68
CA ILE A 24 0.13 13.47 2.00
C ILE A 24 -0.59 12.65 0.92
N TYR A 25 -1.92 12.76 0.81
CA TYR A 25 -2.72 12.06 -0.20
C TYR A 25 -2.99 12.93 -1.44
N ASP A 26 -2.70 14.24 -1.38
CA ASP A 26 -2.81 15.12 -2.53
C ASP A 26 -1.87 14.61 -3.64
N SER A 27 -2.46 14.30 -4.79
CA SER A 27 -1.73 13.76 -5.95
C SER A 27 -1.28 14.86 -6.92
N THR A 28 -1.68 16.11 -6.68
CA THR A 28 -1.30 17.27 -7.48
C THR A 28 0.00 17.90 -7.01
N TYR A 29 0.40 17.65 -5.76
CA TYR A 29 1.68 18.03 -5.19
C TYR A 29 2.61 16.82 -5.07
N PHE A 30 3.85 16.94 -5.53
CA PHE A 30 4.88 15.93 -5.29
C PHE A 30 6.29 16.50 -5.40
N ASN A 31 7.08 16.38 -4.34
CA ASN A 31 8.48 16.77 -4.31
C ASN A 31 9.41 15.55 -4.31
N ALA A 32 9.90 15.18 -5.49
CA ALA A 32 10.76 13.99 -5.65
C ALA A 32 12.09 14.02 -4.85
N ALA A 33 12.50 15.17 -4.31
CA ALA A 33 13.68 15.28 -3.46
C ALA A 33 13.40 14.91 -1.99
N LEU A 34 12.15 15.03 -1.54
CA LEU A 34 11.72 14.80 -0.16
C LEU A 34 10.65 13.71 -0.03
N GLU A 35 10.19 13.16 -1.15
CA GLU A 35 9.07 12.24 -1.20
C GLU A 35 9.30 11.11 -2.18
N PHE A 36 8.73 9.95 -1.86
CA PHE A 36 8.60 8.85 -2.78
C PHE A 36 7.29 8.10 -2.59
N THR A 37 6.86 7.43 -3.65
CA THR A 37 5.68 6.56 -3.60
C THR A 37 6.03 5.17 -4.09
N LYS A 38 5.32 4.16 -3.55
CA LYS A 38 5.38 2.79 -4.06
C LYS A 38 3.97 2.28 -4.24
N THR A 39 3.73 1.62 -5.36
CA THR A 39 2.45 0.97 -5.64
C THR A 39 2.56 -0.52 -5.36
N ILE A 40 1.64 -1.02 -4.55
CA ILE A 40 1.51 -2.42 -4.19
C ILE A 40 0.24 -2.92 -4.84
N ALA A 41 0.34 -3.93 -5.71
CA ALA A 41 -0.85 -4.57 -6.27
C ALA A 41 -1.64 -5.29 -5.16
N LEU A 42 -2.95 -5.12 -5.18
CA LEU A 42 -3.89 -5.81 -4.29
C LEU A 42 -4.67 -6.82 -5.12
N SER A 43 -4.33 -8.10 -4.98
CA SER A 43 -5.11 -9.17 -5.59
C SER A 43 -6.39 -9.45 -4.81
N PRO A 44 -7.51 -9.75 -5.47
CA PRO A 44 -8.76 -10.08 -4.81
C PRO A 44 -8.66 -11.43 -4.10
N ALA A 45 -9.43 -11.61 -3.02
CA ALA A 45 -9.59 -12.91 -2.41
C ALA A 45 -10.59 -13.78 -3.19
N THR A 46 -10.38 -15.10 -3.15
CA THR A 46 -11.27 -16.04 -3.83
C THR A 46 -12.60 -16.12 -3.09
N VAL A 47 -13.69 -15.97 -3.84
CA VAL A 47 -15.06 -16.11 -3.34
C VAL A 47 -15.50 -17.56 -3.42
N ASN A 48 -16.07 -18.08 -2.34
CA ASN A 48 -16.70 -19.39 -2.34
C ASN A 48 -17.98 -19.35 -3.19
N SER A 49 -18.05 -20.15 -4.25
CA SER A 49 -19.17 -20.16 -5.19
C SER A 49 -20.50 -20.61 -4.58
N THR A 50 -20.47 -21.33 -3.46
CA THR A 50 -21.68 -21.83 -2.77
C THR A 50 -22.24 -20.77 -1.82
N THR A 51 -21.38 -20.05 -1.11
CA THR A 51 -21.82 -19.07 -0.10
C THR A 51 -21.86 -17.64 -0.65
N GLY A 52 -21.07 -17.33 -1.68
CA GLY A 52 -20.92 -16.00 -2.25
C GLY A 52 -19.96 -15.09 -1.47
N TYR A 53 -19.17 -15.64 -0.55
CA TYR A 53 -18.30 -14.85 0.34
C TYR A 53 -16.85 -15.29 0.31
N VAL A 54 -15.97 -14.40 0.77
CA VAL A 54 -14.55 -14.71 1.00
C VAL A 54 -14.42 -15.51 2.30
N ASP A 55 -13.92 -16.73 2.20
CA ASP A 55 -13.66 -17.58 3.36
C ASP A 55 -12.19 -17.51 3.82
N THR A 56 -11.27 -17.22 2.90
CA THR A 56 -9.84 -17.11 3.18
C THR A 56 -9.27 -15.85 2.55
N PRO A 57 -8.69 -14.93 3.35
CA PRO A 57 -8.06 -13.73 2.82
C PRO A 57 -6.87 -14.05 1.91
N GLN A 58 -6.69 -13.25 0.86
CA GLN A 58 -5.52 -13.33 -0.01
C GLN A 58 -4.34 -12.64 0.67
N GLN A 59 -3.30 -13.40 0.99
CA GLN A 59 -2.05 -12.86 1.53
C GLN A 59 -1.08 -12.51 0.39
N SER A 60 -0.51 -11.31 0.45
CA SER A 60 0.57 -10.87 -0.43
C SER A 60 1.77 -10.42 0.40
N GLN A 61 2.93 -11.02 0.10
CA GLN A 61 4.20 -10.56 0.62
C GLN A 61 4.72 -9.43 -0.27
N VAL A 62 5.02 -8.29 0.34
CA VAL A 62 5.43 -7.09 -0.38
C VAL A 62 6.89 -6.83 -0.06
N PHE A 63 7.73 -6.83 -1.09
CA PHE A 63 9.13 -6.43 -0.99
C PHE A 63 9.30 -5.05 -1.62
N LEU A 64 9.55 -4.05 -0.79
CA LEU A 64 9.82 -2.70 -1.26
C LEU A 64 11.34 -2.49 -1.28
N SER A 65 11.89 -2.42 -2.49
CA SER A 65 13.28 -2.00 -2.66
C SER A 65 13.33 -0.49 -2.74
N LEU A 66 14.21 0.11 -1.94
CA LEU A 66 14.47 1.55 -1.95
C LEU A 66 15.72 1.84 -2.77
N THR A 67 15.67 2.87 -3.61
CA THR A 67 16.87 3.43 -4.22
C THR A 67 17.68 4.21 -3.18
N GLN A 68 18.91 4.59 -3.54
CA GLN A 68 19.74 5.41 -2.65
C GLN A 68 19.08 6.76 -2.32
N ASP A 69 18.40 7.38 -3.29
CA ASP A 69 17.74 8.68 -3.09
C ASP A 69 16.47 8.53 -2.24
N GLU A 70 15.69 7.48 -2.45
CA GLU A 70 14.53 7.17 -1.60
C GLU A 70 14.95 6.90 -0.14
N PHE A 71 16.08 6.22 0.06
CA PHE A 71 16.62 5.98 1.39
C PHE A 71 17.12 7.26 2.08
N ARG A 72 17.64 8.23 1.31
CA ARG A 72 18.12 9.51 1.87
C ARG A 72 16.99 10.34 2.48
N ILE A 73 15.75 10.18 2.01
CA ILE A 73 14.57 10.90 2.55
C ILE A 73 14.40 10.67 4.06
N PHE A 74 14.71 9.46 4.55
CA PHE A 74 14.63 9.13 5.98
C PHE A 74 15.61 9.89 6.88
N LYS A 75 16.56 10.65 6.30
CA LYS A 75 17.43 11.57 7.06
C LYS A 75 16.74 12.87 7.44
N ASN A 76 15.67 13.23 6.73
CA ASN A 76 14.91 14.46 6.95
C ASN A 76 13.73 14.13 7.87
N THR A 77 13.74 14.65 9.09
CA THR A 77 12.67 14.42 10.08
C THR A 77 11.83 15.68 10.28
N PRO A 78 10.50 15.57 10.49
CA PRO A 78 9.72 14.33 10.59
C PRO A 78 9.43 13.68 9.23
N VAL A 79 9.28 12.35 9.22
CA VAL A 79 8.83 11.59 8.06
C VAL A 79 7.38 11.18 8.29
N ASN A 80 6.51 11.57 7.37
CA ASN A 80 5.12 11.13 7.29
C ASN A 80 5.02 9.91 6.38
N VAL A 81 4.25 8.91 6.82
CA VAL A 81 4.02 7.67 6.08
C VAL A 81 2.51 7.44 5.97
N GLY A 82 2.01 7.33 4.75
CA GLY A 82 0.59 7.12 4.45
C GLY A 82 0.36 5.94 3.53
N PHE A 83 -0.84 5.39 3.61
CA PHE A 83 -1.32 4.35 2.70
C PHE A 83 -2.66 4.78 2.12
N GLU A 84 -2.75 4.82 0.80
CA GLU A 84 -4.00 5.05 0.09
C GLU A 84 -4.42 3.75 -0.60
N LEU A 85 -5.60 3.24 -0.25
CA LEU A 85 -6.21 2.09 -0.92
C LEU A 85 -7.07 2.59 -2.08
N ARG A 86 -6.78 2.13 -3.28
CA ARG A 86 -7.61 2.30 -4.47
C ARG A 86 -8.14 0.95 -4.89
N LEU A 87 -9.45 0.83 -4.99
CA LEU A 87 -10.12 -0.38 -5.45
C LEU A 87 -10.39 -0.24 -6.94
N ASP A 88 -10.20 -1.33 -7.68
CA ASP A 88 -10.54 -1.35 -9.10
C ASP A 88 -12.06 -1.30 -9.27
N ASP A 89 -12.52 -0.75 -10.39
CA ASP A 89 -13.92 -0.88 -10.78
C ASP A 89 -14.22 -2.35 -11.06
N THR A 90 -15.31 -2.83 -10.48
CA THR A 90 -15.75 -4.22 -10.60
C THR A 90 -16.75 -4.41 -11.73
N GLY A 91 -17.32 -3.31 -12.26
CA GLY A 91 -18.36 -3.34 -13.30
C GLY A 91 -19.71 -3.91 -12.84
N GLU A 92 -19.79 -4.49 -11.65
CA GLU A 92 -20.98 -5.12 -11.07
C GLU A 92 -21.13 -4.77 -9.59
N THR A 93 -22.30 -5.05 -8.99
CA THR A 93 -22.48 -4.85 -7.56
C THR A 93 -21.81 -5.98 -6.78
N VAL A 94 -20.86 -5.62 -5.91
CA VAL A 94 -20.17 -6.57 -5.04
C VAL A 94 -20.64 -6.39 -3.59
N ALA A 95 -21.02 -7.49 -2.95
CA ALA A 95 -21.40 -7.52 -1.55
C ALA A 95 -20.16 -7.71 -0.67
N LEU A 96 -19.99 -6.85 0.34
CA LEU A 96 -18.95 -6.95 1.36
C LEU A 96 -19.62 -7.23 2.71
N ARG A 97 -19.02 -8.10 3.52
CA ARG A 97 -19.42 -8.25 4.93
C ARG A 97 -18.74 -7.19 5.77
N ALA A 98 -19.35 -6.88 6.92
CA ALA A 98 -18.74 -6.04 7.95
C ALA A 98 -17.44 -6.63 8.53
N SER A 99 -17.11 -7.89 8.23
CA SER A 99 -15.86 -8.55 8.62
C SER A 99 -14.77 -8.50 7.54
N ASP A 100 -15.08 -8.02 6.33
CA ASP A 100 -14.18 -8.08 5.19
C ASP A 100 -13.33 -6.80 5.18
N PHE A 101 -12.04 -6.96 5.47
CA PHE A 101 -11.11 -5.84 5.58
C PHE A 101 -9.81 -6.11 4.83
N VAL A 102 -9.21 -5.04 4.33
CA VAL A 102 -7.81 -5.04 3.88
C VAL A 102 -6.93 -4.65 5.07
N THR A 103 -5.99 -5.50 5.43
CA THR A 103 -5.02 -5.22 6.48
C THR A 103 -3.63 -5.07 5.89
N VAL A 104 -3.01 -3.93 6.16
CA VAL A 104 -1.59 -3.69 5.91
C VAL A 104 -0.86 -3.83 7.24
N SER A 105 -0.13 -4.92 7.39
CA SER A 105 0.73 -5.17 8.54
C SER A 105 2.12 -5.58 8.05
N GLY A 106 3.15 -5.12 8.77
CA GLY A 106 4.54 -5.42 8.44
C GLY A 106 5.51 -4.78 9.41
N LEU A 107 6.67 -5.41 9.55
CA LEU A 107 7.84 -4.83 10.18
C LEU A 107 8.67 -4.17 9.08
N ALA A 108 9.01 -2.89 9.24
CA ALA A 108 9.97 -2.24 8.36
C ALA A 108 11.37 -2.78 8.70
N GLN A 109 11.91 -3.67 7.87
CA GLN A 109 13.28 -4.15 7.99
C GLN A 109 14.11 -3.57 6.85
N VAL A 110 15.07 -2.71 7.20
CA VAL A 110 16.04 -2.18 6.24
C VAL A 110 17.16 -3.20 6.10
N LYS A 111 17.32 -3.79 4.91
CA LYS A 111 18.46 -4.64 4.57
C LYS A 111 19.36 -3.92 3.57
N VAL A 112 20.51 -3.44 4.03
CA VAL A 112 21.52 -2.81 3.17
C VAL A 112 22.49 -3.91 2.69
N VAL A 113 22.55 -4.12 1.38
CA VAL A 113 23.53 -5.04 0.77
C VAL A 113 24.66 -4.20 0.18
N ILE A 114 25.83 -4.23 0.82
CA ILE A 114 27.05 -3.63 0.30
C ILE A 114 27.73 -4.69 -0.57
N LYS A 115 27.97 -4.36 -1.85
CA LYS A 115 28.79 -5.18 -2.75
C LYS A 115 30.14 -4.49 -2.88
N ASP A 116 31.21 -5.24 -2.61
CA ASP A 116 32.61 -4.79 -2.74
C ASP A 116 33.01 -4.54 -4.21
#